data_AF-A0A812P5T0-F1
#
_entry.id   AF-A0A812P5T0-F1
#
_cell.length_a   1.000
_cell.length_b   1.000
_cell.length_c   1.000
_cell.angle_alpha   90.00
_cell.angle_beta   90.00
_cell.angle_gamma   90.00
#
_symmetry.space_group_name_H-M   'P 1'
#
loop_
_entity.id
_entity.type
_entity.pdbx_description
1 polymer ?
#
loop_
_entity_poly.entity_id
_entity_poly.type
_entity_poly.pdbx_seq_one_letter_code
_entity_poly.pdbx_strand_id
1 'polypeptide(L)'
;MKQTVAAVLLASARGIVIHAPAGSNFEFGSPKCPCVGVAGLDGTTEVKVSKNMTADFPADFGARCAAWDNKRNGAYCMPGQDPGADKGWCAEPYCFVDPCNCDLDVPPTLANSYLPDASYQGKGLWYSYVTCGGKDYWMDAETKKQKQEAKGICEKKVEEKKWGKEKCRCVGYDGTPGTVNVTIDKKELKYPADTGATCESWDAKRHPDCVGDKPADWCKQEWCYVDPCECDLDVPPKTSSYLPSGMVNGKPVYFSYATCGTSDSFSATNEESCVFQKSQDNCTKLEKCAWDGKACLGKDIVKTCSAHSGAGAMKATLAVAMTFAAAVMAF
;
A
#
# COMPACT_ATOMS: atom_id res chain seq x y z
N MET A 1 -13.81 -47.21 44.72
CA MET A 1 -13.44 -45.77 44.70
C MET A 1 -12.99 -45.43 43.29
N LYS A 2 -13.73 -44.57 42.58
CA LYS A 2 -13.41 -44.14 41.22
C LYS A 2 -12.26 -43.13 41.29
N GLN A 3 -11.13 -43.40 40.66
CA GLN A 3 -10.10 -42.40 40.39
C GLN A 3 -10.39 -41.81 39.01
N THR A 4 -10.72 -40.53 39.00
CA THR A 4 -10.87 -39.71 37.79
C THR A 4 -9.56 -38.95 37.64
N VAL A 5 -8.70 -39.35 36.69
CA VAL A 5 -7.53 -38.56 36.30
C VAL A 5 -7.98 -37.67 35.14
N ALA A 6 -8.03 -36.37 35.39
CA ALA A 6 -8.40 -35.36 34.42
C ALA A 6 -7.33 -35.24 33.33
N ALA A 7 -7.76 -35.34 32.07
CA ALA A 7 -6.93 -35.04 30.92
C ALA A 7 -6.66 -33.53 30.88
N VAL A 8 -5.38 -33.15 30.93
CA VAL A 8 -4.94 -31.77 30.68
C VAL A 8 -5.03 -31.53 29.17
N LEU A 9 -6.09 -30.85 28.74
CA LEU A 9 -6.20 -30.27 27.42
C LEU A 9 -5.25 -29.08 27.34
N LEU A 10 -4.10 -29.27 26.70
CA LEU A 10 -3.27 -28.20 26.17
C LEU A 10 -4.06 -27.49 25.07
N ALA A 11 -4.81 -26.45 25.44
CA ALA A 11 -5.37 -25.51 24.48
C ALA A 11 -4.20 -24.74 23.86
N SER A 12 -3.85 -25.06 22.62
CA SER A 12 -3.03 -24.18 21.81
C SER A 12 -3.80 -22.88 21.63
N ALA A 13 -3.27 -21.79 22.19
CA ALA A 13 -3.75 -20.45 21.88
C ALA A 13 -3.36 -20.15 20.43
N ARG A 14 -4.14 -20.66 19.47
CA ARG A 14 -4.20 -20.06 18.13
C ARG A 14 -4.72 -18.66 18.36
N GLY A 15 -3.83 -17.67 18.24
CA GLY A 15 -4.17 -16.27 18.29
C GLY A 15 -5.37 -16.02 17.39
N ILE A 16 -6.44 -15.48 17.97
CA ILE A 16 -7.58 -15.01 17.20
C ILE A 16 -7.04 -13.88 16.31
N VAL A 17 -6.98 -14.13 15.00
CA VAL A 17 -6.73 -13.09 14.00
C VAL A 17 -7.98 -12.22 13.99
N ILE A 18 -7.93 -11.13 14.76
CA ILE A 18 -8.96 -10.11 14.75
C ILE A 18 -8.85 -9.44 13.39
N HIS A 19 -9.77 -9.76 12.47
CA HIS A 19 -9.87 -9.03 11.21
C HIS A 19 -10.08 -7.56 11.56
N ALA A 20 -9.21 -6.67 11.08
CA ALA A 20 -9.47 -5.24 11.18
C ALA A 20 -10.75 -4.99 10.36
N PRO A 21 -11.82 -4.43 10.97
CA PRO A 21 -13.04 -4.17 10.22
C PRO A 21 -12.72 -3.17 9.10
N ALA A 22 -13.33 -3.37 7.94
CA ALA A 22 -13.39 -2.36 6.89
C ALA A 22 -13.94 -1.06 7.52
N GLY A 23 -13.07 -0.06 7.73
CA GLY A 23 -13.37 1.15 8.50
C GLY A 23 -12.44 1.45 9.68
N SER A 24 -11.32 0.75 9.85
CA SER A 24 -10.28 1.19 10.81
C SER A 24 -9.69 2.55 10.39
N ASN A 25 -9.82 3.56 11.26
CA ASN A 25 -9.17 4.86 11.13
C ASN A 25 -7.65 4.69 11.29
N PHE A 26 -6.98 4.20 10.25
CA PHE A 26 -5.53 4.20 10.19
C PHE A 26 -5.03 5.63 9.98
N GLU A 27 -3.94 5.97 10.66
CA GLU A 27 -3.21 7.21 10.46
C GLU A 27 -2.04 6.96 9.49
N PHE A 28 -1.88 7.81 8.47
CA PHE A 28 -0.90 7.62 7.39
C PHE A 28 0.21 8.68 7.40
N GLY A 29 0.57 9.14 8.59
CA GLY A 29 1.59 10.16 8.78
C GLY A 29 1.12 11.54 8.32
N SER A 30 2.01 12.52 8.45
CA SER A 30 1.73 13.89 8.04
C SER A 30 1.77 14.04 6.52
N PRO A 31 1.02 15.01 5.93
CA PRO A 31 1.10 15.29 4.50
C PRO A 31 2.49 15.67 3.98
N LYS A 32 3.38 16.12 4.88
CA LYS A 32 4.76 16.47 4.53
C LYS A 32 5.67 15.25 4.41
N CYS A 33 5.27 14.09 4.92
CA CYS A 33 6.05 12.85 4.88
C CYS A 33 5.10 11.66 5.09
N PRO A 34 4.25 11.35 4.09
CA PRO A 34 3.22 10.32 4.23
C PRO A 34 3.85 8.94 4.43
N CYS A 35 3.15 8.09 5.17
CA CYS A 35 3.50 6.69 5.26
C CYS A 35 3.37 6.04 3.87
N VAL A 36 4.33 5.19 3.53
CA VAL A 36 4.29 4.37 2.31
C VAL A 36 3.83 2.95 2.63
N GLY A 37 3.67 2.09 1.62
CA GLY A 37 3.22 0.71 1.81
C GLY A 37 1.71 0.51 1.66
N VAL A 38 1.29 -0.74 1.87
CA VAL A 38 -0.13 -1.13 1.89
C VAL A 38 -0.50 -1.52 3.32
N ALA A 39 -1.42 -0.76 3.92
CA ALA A 39 -1.97 -0.99 5.25
C ALA A 39 -3.15 -1.97 5.21
N GLY A 40 -3.50 -2.56 6.36
CA GLY A 40 -4.68 -3.42 6.47
C GLY A 40 -4.51 -4.80 5.82
N LEU A 41 -3.26 -5.27 5.76
CA LEU A 41 -2.91 -6.60 5.26
C LEU A 41 -3.03 -7.65 6.37
N ASP A 42 -3.75 -8.72 6.08
CA ASP A 42 -3.73 -9.93 6.88
C ASP A 42 -2.51 -10.79 6.54
N GLY A 43 -1.83 -11.30 7.55
CA GLY A 43 -0.60 -12.07 7.38
C GLY A 43 0.48 -11.65 8.37
N THR A 44 1.71 -12.10 8.13
CA THR A 44 2.85 -11.86 9.01
C THR A 44 4.12 -11.57 8.21
N THR A 45 5.00 -10.75 8.78
CA THR A 45 6.38 -10.55 8.33
C THR A 45 7.33 -10.84 9.49
N GLU A 46 8.41 -11.58 9.20
CA GLU A 46 9.47 -11.81 10.19
C GLU A 46 10.39 -10.59 10.22
N VAL A 47 10.67 -10.05 11.40
CA VAL A 47 11.44 -8.82 11.56
C VAL A 47 12.60 -9.05 12.53
N LYS A 48 13.80 -8.56 12.18
CA LYS A 48 14.95 -8.59 13.10
C LYS A 48 14.74 -7.56 14.21
N VAL A 49 14.76 -8.01 15.46
CA VAL A 49 14.58 -7.13 16.64
C VAL A 49 15.84 -7.01 17.49
N SER A 50 16.81 -7.90 17.27
CA SER A 50 18.19 -7.77 17.74
C SER A 50 19.13 -8.64 16.89
N LYS A 51 20.43 -8.62 17.17
CA LYS A 51 21.46 -9.36 16.40
C LYS A 51 21.13 -10.84 16.19
N ASN A 52 20.49 -11.49 17.18
CA ASN A 52 20.20 -12.93 17.16
C ASN A 52 18.71 -13.22 17.45
N MET A 53 17.81 -12.28 17.17
CA MET A 53 16.40 -12.44 17.49
C MET A 53 15.52 -11.85 16.40
N THR A 54 14.50 -12.60 16.01
CA THR A 54 13.41 -12.15 15.17
C THR A 54 12.10 -12.17 15.95
N ALA A 55 11.11 -11.43 15.45
CA ALA A 55 9.73 -11.49 15.93
C ALA A 55 8.76 -11.36 14.76
N ASP A 56 7.56 -11.92 14.92
CA ASP A 56 6.50 -11.81 13.93
C ASP A 56 5.77 -10.47 14.09
N PHE A 57 5.74 -9.70 13.01
CA PHE A 57 4.95 -8.48 12.88
C PHE A 57 3.79 -8.72 11.90
N PRO A 58 2.73 -7.90 11.96
CA PRO A 58 1.67 -7.91 10.94
C PRO A 58 2.25 -7.70 9.54
N ALA A 59 1.63 -8.28 8.50
CA ALA A 59 2.05 -8.09 7.11
C ALA A 59 2.07 -6.61 6.67
N ASP A 60 1.29 -5.75 7.33
CA ASP A 60 1.27 -4.31 7.09
C ASP A 60 2.29 -3.51 7.92
N PHE A 61 3.31 -4.17 8.48
CA PHE A 61 4.32 -3.54 9.32
C PHE A 61 4.91 -2.27 8.69
N GLY A 62 4.73 -1.15 9.38
CA GLY A 62 5.22 0.15 8.96
C GLY A 62 4.39 0.84 7.89
N ALA A 63 3.31 0.26 7.36
CA ALA A 63 2.49 0.90 6.32
C ALA A 63 1.53 2.00 6.82
N ARG A 64 1.49 2.19 8.15
CA ARG A 64 0.66 3.17 8.85
C ARG A 64 1.32 3.55 10.18
N CYS A 65 0.88 4.63 10.78
CA CYS A 65 1.31 5.01 12.12
C CYS A 65 0.80 3.99 13.15
N ALA A 66 1.72 3.34 13.84
CA ALA A 66 1.43 2.49 14.98
C ALA A 66 2.67 2.31 15.86
N ALA A 67 2.47 1.98 17.13
CA ALA A 67 3.54 1.55 18.03
C ALA A 67 3.91 0.09 17.73
N TRP A 68 4.63 -0.12 16.62
CA TRP A 68 4.86 -1.45 16.06
C TRP A 68 5.69 -2.38 16.96
N ASP A 69 6.60 -1.84 17.75
CA ASP A 69 7.44 -2.66 18.64
C ASP A 69 6.73 -3.05 19.94
N ASN A 70 5.70 -2.29 20.34
CA ASN A 70 5.04 -2.47 21.62
C ASN A 70 4.50 -3.90 21.80
N LYS A 71 4.86 -4.56 22.91
CA LYS A 71 4.40 -5.92 23.25
C LYS A 71 4.70 -6.96 22.16
N ARG A 72 5.70 -6.69 21.31
CA ARG A 72 6.06 -7.54 20.17
C ARG A 72 7.56 -7.73 20.05
N ASN A 73 8.32 -6.65 20.20
CA ASN A 73 9.78 -6.71 20.20
C ASN A 73 10.25 -7.41 21.49
N GLY A 74 10.56 -8.70 21.35
CA GLY A 74 10.94 -9.58 22.46
C GLY A 74 12.24 -9.21 23.17
N ALA A 75 13.04 -8.31 22.60
CA ALA A 75 14.31 -7.89 23.21
C ALA A 75 14.11 -6.78 24.25
N TYR A 76 13.14 -5.88 24.04
CA TYR A 76 13.02 -4.65 24.84
C TYR A 76 11.60 -4.22 25.21
N CYS A 77 10.56 -4.67 24.49
CA CYS A 77 9.22 -4.11 24.55
C CYS A 77 8.17 -5.05 25.18
N MET A 78 8.60 -6.10 25.86
CA MET A 78 7.72 -7.00 26.61
C MET A 78 7.50 -6.49 28.05
N PRO A 79 6.44 -6.95 28.74
CA PRO A 79 6.23 -6.65 30.15
C PRO A 79 7.45 -7.05 31.00
N GLY A 80 7.93 -6.13 31.84
CA GLY A 80 9.09 -6.36 32.73
C GLY A 80 10.46 -6.06 32.11
N GLN A 81 10.52 -5.69 30.83
CA GLN A 81 11.75 -5.20 30.19
C GLN A 81 11.92 -3.68 30.37
N ASP A 82 13.08 -3.17 29.97
CA ASP A 82 13.41 -1.74 29.93
C ASP A 82 13.65 -1.32 28.47
N PRO A 83 12.86 -0.37 27.91
CA PRO A 83 11.79 0.38 28.57
C PRO A 83 10.54 -0.45 28.87
N GLY A 84 10.32 -1.55 28.13
CA GLY A 84 9.19 -2.45 28.32
C GLY A 84 7.89 -1.97 27.67
N ALA A 85 6.86 -2.82 27.78
CA ALA A 85 5.55 -2.56 27.21
C ALA A 85 4.96 -1.20 27.64
N ASP A 86 4.38 -0.49 26.68
CA ASP A 86 3.71 0.81 26.82
C ASP A 86 4.63 1.94 27.36
N LYS A 87 5.95 1.81 27.20
CA LYS A 87 6.93 2.77 27.73
C LYS A 87 8.02 3.14 26.73
N GLY A 88 8.54 4.35 26.84
CA GLY A 88 9.64 4.85 26.02
C GLY A 88 9.37 4.66 24.53
N TRP A 89 10.43 4.37 23.76
CA TRP A 89 10.33 4.13 22.32
C TRP A 89 9.40 2.96 21.94
N CYS A 90 9.17 2.00 22.83
CA CYS A 90 8.24 0.89 22.56
C CYS A 90 6.80 1.38 22.37
N ALA A 91 6.40 2.50 22.99
CA ALA A 91 5.06 3.06 22.88
C ALA A 91 4.89 4.06 21.73
N GLU A 92 5.98 4.45 21.07
CA GLU A 92 5.96 5.54 20.10
C GLU A 92 5.45 5.05 18.73
N PRO A 93 4.50 5.79 18.12
CA PRO A 93 4.06 5.46 16.78
C PRO A 93 5.09 5.89 15.73
N TYR A 94 5.27 5.05 14.72
CA TYR A 94 6.04 5.37 13.52
C TYR A 94 5.47 4.64 12.30
N CYS A 95 5.97 4.99 11.13
CA CYS A 95 5.73 4.26 9.90
C CYS A 95 6.93 4.36 8.96
N PHE A 96 6.94 3.53 7.91
CA PHE A 96 7.87 3.65 6.80
C PHE A 96 7.45 4.78 5.87
N VAL A 97 8.44 5.47 5.28
CA VAL A 97 8.26 6.67 4.47
C VAL A 97 9.22 6.65 3.27
N ASP A 98 8.88 7.35 2.18
CA ASP A 98 9.87 7.68 1.13
C ASP A 98 10.63 8.93 1.57
N PRO A 99 11.94 8.85 1.89
CA PRO A 99 12.71 10.02 2.32
C PRO A 99 12.76 11.13 1.27
N CYS A 100 12.49 10.81 0.00
CA CYS A 100 12.45 11.77 -1.09
C CYS A 100 11.16 12.57 -1.17
N ASN A 101 10.14 12.14 -0.43
CA ASN A 101 8.85 12.81 -0.31
C ASN A 101 8.60 13.26 1.14
N CYS A 102 9.67 13.59 1.87
CA CYS A 102 9.63 14.01 3.27
C CYS A 102 10.24 15.40 3.47
N ASP A 103 9.43 16.34 3.96
CA ASP A 103 9.82 17.67 4.45
C ASP A 103 9.63 17.74 5.98
N LEU A 104 10.59 17.18 6.71
CA LEU A 104 10.57 17.12 8.17
C LEU A 104 11.83 17.76 8.75
N ASP A 105 11.71 18.38 9.92
CA ASP A 105 12.85 18.91 10.67
C ASP A 105 13.81 17.78 11.09
N VAL A 106 13.24 16.62 11.38
CA VAL A 106 13.95 15.37 11.67
C VAL A 106 13.88 14.47 10.43
N PRO A 107 15.01 14.16 9.77
CA PRO A 107 15.03 13.28 8.61
C PRO A 107 14.65 11.84 9.01
N PRO A 108 14.05 11.07 8.09
CA PRO A 108 13.81 9.65 8.31
C PRO A 108 15.10 8.86 8.55
N THR A 109 14.98 7.72 9.23
CA THR A 109 16.10 6.80 9.52
C THR A 109 15.97 5.52 8.70
N LEU A 110 17.08 4.97 8.21
CA LEU A 110 17.10 3.71 7.46
C LEU A 110 16.71 2.52 8.35
N ALA A 111 15.78 1.69 7.90
CA ALA A 111 15.20 0.56 8.64
C ALA A 111 16.00 -0.75 8.50
N ASN A 112 17.29 -0.69 8.13
CA ASN A 112 18.10 -1.87 7.82
C ASN A 112 18.35 -2.79 9.03
N SER A 113 18.19 -2.29 10.25
CA SER A 113 18.24 -3.10 11.47
C SER A 113 17.04 -4.02 11.63
N TYR A 114 15.87 -3.62 11.10
CA TYR A 114 14.63 -4.40 11.12
C TYR A 114 14.50 -5.31 9.90
N LEU A 115 14.65 -4.73 8.71
CA LEU A 115 14.46 -5.38 7.41
C LEU A 115 15.61 -5.00 6.46
N PRO A 116 16.79 -5.64 6.58
CA PRO A 116 18.00 -5.24 5.84
C PRO A 116 17.90 -5.43 4.33
N ASP A 117 17.09 -6.39 3.89
CA ASP A 117 16.96 -6.75 2.48
C ASP A 117 15.72 -6.11 1.83
N ALA A 118 14.89 -5.42 2.63
CA ALA A 118 13.64 -4.86 2.13
C ALA A 118 13.85 -3.49 1.47
N SER A 119 13.06 -3.23 0.43
CA SER A 119 13.12 -1.97 -0.30
C SER A 119 11.75 -1.47 -0.77
N TYR A 120 11.62 -0.15 -0.87
CA TYR A 120 10.47 0.52 -1.46
C TYR A 120 10.95 1.28 -2.70
N GLN A 121 10.38 0.93 -3.86
CA GLN A 121 10.73 1.55 -5.15
C GLN A 121 12.24 1.58 -5.43
N GLY A 122 12.94 0.49 -5.14
CA GLY A 122 14.38 0.33 -5.42
C GLY A 122 15.33 1.08 -4.46
N LYS A 123 14.77 1.64 -3.39
CA LYS A 123 15.46 2.33 -2.29
C LYS A 123 15.27 1.51 -1.01
N GLY A 124 16.23 1.51 -0.10
CA GLY A 124 16.04 0.86 1.21
C GLY A 124 14.84 1.44 1.95
N LEU A 125 14.24 0.69 2.89
CA LEU A 125 13.13 1.20 3.71
C LEU A 125 13.62 2.24 4.72
N TRP A 126 12.87 3.34 4.88
CA TRP A 126 13.13 4.39 5.87
C TRP A 126 11.92 4.55 6.77
N TYR A 127 12.10 4.89 8.04
CA TYR A 127 11.01 5.16 8.97
C TYR A 127 11.12 6.54 9.61
N SER A 128 9.98 7.04 10.09
CA SER A 128 9.90 8.29 10.85
C SER A 128 8.91 8.17 12.00
N TYR A 129 9.36 8.49 13.22
CA TYR A 129 8.48 8.67 14.38
C TYR A 129 7.70 9.99 14.29
N VAL A 130 8.38 11.06 13.89
CA VAL A 130 7.82 12.43 13.94
C VAL A 130 6.64 12.63 12.98
N THR A 131 6.63 11.94 11.83
CA THR A 131 5.47 12.03 10.91
C THR A 131 4.19 11.47 11.54
N CYS A 132 4.32 10.58 12.52
CA CYS A 132 3.25 9.96 13.28
C CYS A 132 3.01 10.63 14.63
N GLY A 133 3.63 11.79 14.90
CA GLY A 133 3.57 12.46 16.21
C GLY A 133 4.33 11.73 17.31
N GLY A 134 5.06 10.66 16.99
CA GLY A 134 5.92 9.94 17.93
C GLY A 134 7.20 10.71 18.23
N LYS A 135 7.75 10.48 19.42
CA LYS A 135 9.03 11.02 19.83
C LYS A 135 10.18 10.17 19.29
N ASP A 136 11.15 10.82 18.66
CA ASP A 136 12.40 10.19 18.26
C ASP A 136 13.40 10.18 19.44
N TYR A 137 13.95 9.00 19.76
CA TYR A 137 14.91 8.77 20.85
C TYR A 137 16.36 8.71 20.38
N TRP A 138 16.61 8.76 19.07
CA TRP A 138 17.91 8.49 18.44
C TRP A 138 18.53 9.76 17.84
N MET A 139 18.05 10.94 18.24
CA MET A 139 18.48 12.25 17.73
C MET A 139 19.80 12.73 18.36
N ASP A 140 20.89 12.75 17.59
CA ASP A 140 22.13 13.51 17.87
C ASP A 140 22.91 13.90 16.58
N ALA A 141 24.26 14.03 16.62
CA ALA A 141 25.12 14.32 15.47
C ALA A 141 24.84 13.44 14.23
N GLU A 142 24.22 12.29 14.43
CA GLU A 142 23.73 11.35 13.41
C GLU A 142 22.67 11.94 12.46
N THR A 143 21.88 12.94 12.89
CA THR A 143 20.88 13.63 12.06
C THR A 143 21.50 14.25 10.79
N LYS A 144 22.70 14.82 10.88
CA LYS A 144 23.40 15.40 9.71
C LYS A 144 23.80 14.32 8.71
N LYS A 145 24.22 13.15 9.20
CA LYS A 145 24.62 12.01 8.38
C LYS A 145 23.42 11.40 7.67
N GLN A 146 22.34 11.14 8.40
CA GLN A 146 21.08 10.61 7.85
C GLN A 146 20.51 11.52 6.77
N LYS A 147 20.54 12.84 6.96
CA LYS A 147 20.09 13.81 5.95
C LYS A 147 20.90 13.73 4.65
N GLN A 148 22.22 13.51 4.73
CA GLN A 148 23.06 13.35 3.54
C GLN A 148 22.81 12.02 2.83
N GLU A 149 22.63 10.93 3.59
CA GLU A 149 22.29 9.60 3.04
C GLU A 149 20.93 9.63 2.33
N ALA A 150 19.92 10.26 2.95
CA ALA A 150 18.60 10.49 2.35
C ALA A 150 18.69 11.29 1.05
N LYS A 151 19.54 12.33 0.99
CA LYS A 151 19.72 13.11 -0.24
C LYS A 151 20.32 12.26 -1.38
N GLY A 152 21.37 11.49 -1.09
CA GLY A 152 22.06 10.69 -2.10
C GLY A 152 21.17 9.61 -2.73
N ILE A 153 20.25 9.02 -1.96
CA ILE A 153 19.33 8.01 -2.50
C ILE A 153 18.27 8.60 -3.44
N CYS A 154 17.88 9.86 -3.26
CA CYS A 154 16.86 10.51 -4.10
C CYS A 154 17.32 10.84 -5.52
N GLU A 155 18.63 10.87 -5.75
CA GLU A 155 19.22 11.08 -7.07
C GLU A 155 19.32 9.78 -7.88
N LYS A 156 19.09 8.62 -7.24
CA LYS A 156 19.14 7.31 -7.89
C LYS A 156 17.92 7.09 -8.78
N LYS A 157 18.17 6.77 -10.05
CA LYS A 157 17.11 6.35 -10.97
C LYS A 157 16.51 5.01 -10.57
N VAL A 158 15.19 4.96 -10.56
CA VAL A 158 14.42 3.74 -10.27
C VAL A 158 14.13 3.00 -11.58
N GLU A 159 14.45 1.70 -11.62
CA GLU A 159 14.21 0.85 -12.79
C GLU A 159 12.72 0.60 -12.99
N GLU A 160 12.13 1.21 -14.03
CA GLU A 160 10.69 1.08 -14.30
C GLU A 160 10.24 -0.34 -14.55
N LYS A 161 11.08 -1.17 -15.16
CA LYS A 161 10.76 -2.57 -15.44
C LYS A 161 10.44 -3.34 -14.15
N LYS A 162 11.16 -3.08 -13.05
CA LYS A 162 10.95 -3.74 -11.77
C LYS A 162 9.95 -3.01 -10.88
N TRP A 163 9.90 -1.69 -10.94
CA TRP A 163 9.20 -0.86 -9.95
C TRP A 163 7.98 -0.11 -10.50
N GLY A 164 7.54 -0.45 -11.71
CA GLY A 164 6.48 0.25 -12.42
C GLY A 164 6.97 1.58 -13.02
N LYS A 165 6.20 2.13 -13.94
CA LYS A 165 6.48 3.44 -14.59
C LYS A 165 6.53 4.58 -13.58
N GLU A 166 7.28 5.64 -13.90
CA GLU A 166 7.48 6.81 -13.03
C GLU A 166 6.17 7.39 -12.48
N LYS A 167 5.16 7.53 -13.35
CA LYS A 167 3.85 8.05 -12.97
C LYS A 167 2.84 6.97 -12.58
N CYS A 168 3.27 5.82 -12.05
CA CYS A 168 2.40 4.78 -11.49
C CYS A 168 3.25 3.72 -10.77
N ARG A 169 4.05 4.14 -9.78
CA ARG A 169 5.01 3.26 -9.11
C ARG A 169 4.33 2.20 -8.26
N CYS A 170 5.00 1.06 -8.12
CA CYS A 170 4.57 0.01 -7.22
C CYS A 170 4.69 0.46 -5.74
N VAL A 171 3.74 0.08 -4.89
CA VAL A 171 3.62 0.61 -3.52
C VAL A 171 3.87 -0.40 -2.39
N GLY A 172 4.24 -1.64 -2.69
CA GLY A 172 4.61 -2.64 -1.68
C GLY A 172 6.09 -2.59 -1.27
N TYR A 173 6.47 -3.41 -0.29
CA TYR A 173 7.85 -3.58 0.15
C TYR A 173 8.45 -4.85 -0.45
N ASP A 174 9.42 -4.71 -1.35
CA ASP A 174 10.12 -5.85 -1.97
C ASP A 174 11.04 -6.51 -0.95
N GLY A 175 11.20 -7.83 -0.99
CA GLY A 175 12.15 -8.54 -0.15
C GLY A 175 11.75 -8.66 1.32
N THR A 176 10.50 -8.33 1.68
CA THR A 176 9.98 -8.61 3.03
C THR A 176 9.69 -10.10 3.20
N PRO A 177 10.25 -10.76 4.23
CA PRO A 177 9.97 -12.17 4.48
C PRO A 177 8.56 -12.37 5.06
N GLY A 178 8.00 -13.56 4.90
CA GLY A 178 6.71 -13.92 5.47
C GLY A 178 5.60 -14.03 4.43
N THR A 179 4.36 -13.80 4.85
CA THR A 179 3.17 -14.02 4.02
C THR A 179 2.12 -12.95 4.18
N VAL A 180 1.40 -12.68 3.08
CA VAL A 180 0.13 -11.97 3.05
C VAL A 180 -0.99 -12.93 2.65
N ASN A 181 -2.16 -12.80 3.25
CA ASN A 181 -3.36 -13.52 2.85
C ASN A 181 -4.06 -12.71 1.76
N VAL A 182 -4.31 -13.34 0.61
CA VAL A 182 -5.10 -12.76 -0.48
C VAL A 182 -6.43 -13.48 -0.62
N THR A 183 -7.46 -12.76 -1.04
CA THR A 183 -8.80 -13.31 -1.30
C THR A 183 -8.95 -13.67 -2.78
N ILE A 184 -9.18 -14.95 -3.06
CA ILE A 184 -9.51 -15.49 -4.39
C ILE A 184 -10.75 -16.37 -4.24
N ASP A 185 -11.80 -16.11 -5.01
CA ASP A 185 -13.08 -16.85 -4.93
C ASP A 185 -13.63 -17.00 -3.51
N LYS A 186 -13.53 -15.92 -2.71
CA LYS A 186 -13.94 -15.85 -1.29
C LYS A 186 -13.18 -16.80 -0.37
N LYS A 187 -12.02 -17.30 -0.81
CA LYS A 187 -11.09 -18.10 -0.01
C LYS A 187 -9.81 -17.31 0.21
N GLU A 188 -9.21 -17.50 1.39
CA GLU A 188 -7.91 -16.94 1.69
C GLU A 188 -6.79 -17.89 1.22
N LEU A 189 -5.86 -17.36 0.43
CA LEU A 189 -4.64 -18.05 0.02
C LEU A 189 -3.43 -17.27 0.51
N LYS A 190 -2.38 -17.99 0.89
CA LYS A 190 -1.12 -17.39 1.33
C LYS A 190 -0.21 -17.08 0.15
N TYR A 191 0.20 -15.82 0.06
CA TYR A 191 1.17 -15.31 -0.89
C TYR A 191 2.39 -14.77 -0.13
N PRO A 192 3.57 -14.62 -0.77
CA PRO A 192 4.71 -13.92 -0.17
C PRO A 192 4.33 -12.52 0.33
N ALA A 193 4.88 -12.08 1.46
CA ALA A 193 4.57 -10.77 2.05
C ALA A 193 4.84 -9.59 1.09
N ASP A 194 5.80 -9.73 0.18
CA ASP A 194 6.15 -8.73 -0.83
C ASP A 194 5.30 -8.80 -2.12
N THR A 195 4.22 -9.57 -2.13
CA THR A 195 3.36 -9.72 -3.32
C THR A 195 2.83 -8.37 -3.79
N GLY A 196 3.07 -8.07 -5.06
CA GLY A 196 2.69 -6.82 -5.70
C GLY A 196 3.59 -5.62 -5.33
N ALA A 197 4.71 -5.82 -4.65
CA ALA A 197 5.69 -4.77 -4.38
C ALA A 197 6.52 -4.39 -5.62
N THR A 198 6.68 -5.34 -6.55
CA THR A 198 7.42 -5.20 -7.80
C THR A 198 6.62 -5.78 -8.96
N CYS A 199 7.00 -5.40 -10.17
CA CYS A 199 6.48 -5.96 -11.40
C CYS A 199 6.99 -7.39 -11.59
N GLU A 200 6.16 -8.36 -11.20
CA GLU A 200 6.49 -9.78 -11.25
C GLU A 200 5.24 -10.61 -11.58
N SER A 201 5.43 -11.83 -12.08
CA SER A 201 4.34 -12.77 -12.35
C SER A 201 3.89 -13.47 -11.06
N TRP A 202 3.30 -12.72 -10.14
CA TRP A 202 2.97 -13.18 -8.77
C TRP A 202 2.08 -14.43 -8.73
N ASP A 203 1.23 -14.62 -9.73
CA ASP A 203 0.24 -15.70 -9.78
C ASP A 203 0.75 -17.01 -10.38
N ALA A 204 1.82 -16.97 -11.18
CA ALA A 204 2.26 -18.02 -12.10
C ALA A 204 2.38 -19.43 -11.50
N LYS A 205 2.54 -19.54 -10.18
CA LYS A 205 2.71 -20.82 -9.45
C LYS A 205 1.84 -20.92 -8.20
N ARG A 206 0.87 -20.03 -8.03
CA ARG A 206 0.12 -19.86 -6.77
C ARG A 206 -1.39 -19.78 -6.99
N HIS A 207 -1.82 -19.06 -8.01
CA HIS A 207 -3.24 -18.91 -8.28
C HIS A 207 -3.83 -20.25 -8.75
N PRO A 208 -5.05 -20.64 -8.31
CA PRO A 208 -5.72 -21.88 -8.73
C PRO A 208 -5.75 -22.09 -10.25
N ASP A 209 -6.06 -21.05 -11.03
CA ASP A 209 -6.09 -21.10 -12.50
C ASP A 209 -4.70 -21.18 -13.16
N CYS A 210 -3.64 -21.03 -12.37
CA CYS A 210 -2.24 -21.09 -12.82
C CYS A 210 -1.56 -22.40 -12.43
N VAL A 211 -2.19 -23.20 -11.56
CA VAL A 211 -1.67 -24.49 -11.10
C VAL A 211 -2.46 -25.63 -11.76
N GLY A 212 -1.98 -26.08 -12.93
CA GLY A 212 -2.60 -27.18 -13.67
C GLY A 212 -2.02 -27.35 -15.07
N ASP A 213 -2.56 -28.31 -15.84
CA ASP A 213 -2.07 -28.64 -17.19
C ASP A 213 -2.36 -27.56 -18.24
N LYS A 214 -3.31 -26.66 -17.95
CA LYS A 214 -3.75 -25.57 -18.83
C LYS A 214 -3.82 -24.27 -18.05
N PRO A 215 -2.66 -23.68 -17.68
CA PRO A 215 -2.65 -22.41 -16.96
C PRO A 215 -3.25 -21.31 -17.82
N ALA A 216 -3.98 -20.39 -17.20
CA ALA A 216 -4.53 -19.23 -17.90
C ALA A 216 -3.42 -18.32 -18.46
N ASP A 217 -3.70 -17.64 -19.58
CA ASP A 217 -2.70 -16.80 -20.26
C ASP A 217 -2.17 -15.65 -19.37
N TRP A 218 -3.01 -15.14 -18.48
CA TRP A 218 -2.67 -14.05 -17.57
C TRP A 218 -1.69 -14.46 -16.45
N CYS A 219 -1.49 -15.76 -16.22
CA CYS A 219 -0.65 -16.27 -15.13
C CYS A 219 0.81 -15.79 -15.19
N LYS A 220 1.31 -15.46 -16.39
CA LYS A 220 2.69 -14.99 -16.62
C LYS A 220 2.79 -13.46 -16.72
N GLN A 221 1.68 -12.75 -16.61
CA GLN A 221 1.68 -11.30 -16.74
C GLN A 221 2.20 -10.68 -15.46
N GLU A 222 3.17 -9.77 -15.62
CA GLU A 222 3.73 -8.99 -14.52
C GLU A 222 2.78 -7.87 -14.11
N TRP A 223 2.55 -7.73 -12.81
CA TRP A 223 1.73 -6.68 -12.23
C TRP A 223 2.27 -6.28 -10.87
N CYS A 224 1.82 -5.12 -10.37
CA CYS A 224 2.06 -4.70 -9.01
C CYS A 224 0.89 -3.88 -8.45
N TYR A 225 0.88 -3.70 -7.12
CA TYR A 225 -0.05 -2.80 -6.44
C TYR A 225 0.41 -1.35 -6.59
N VAL A 226 -0.53 -0.42 -6.73
CA VAL A 226 -0.29 1.00 -7.00
C VAL A 226 -1.27 1.89 -6.23
N ASP A 227 -0.88 3.15 -6.02
CA ASP A 227 -1.80 4.22 -5.61
C ASP A 227 -2.57 4.70 -6.86
N PRO A 228 -3.91 4.59 -6.92
CA PRO A 228 -4.69 5.01 -8.07
C PRO A 228 -4.59 6.52 -8.38
N CYS A 229 -4.28 7.37 -7.39
CA CYS A 229 -4.22 8.81 -7.57
C CYS A 229 -2.86 9.30 -8.08
N GLU A 230 -1.80 8.52 -7.88
CA GLU A 230 -0.46 8.80 -8.42
C GLU A 230 -0.25 8.18 -9.82
N CYS A 231 -1.24 7.44 -10.32
CA CYS A 231 -1.19 6.76 -11.61
C CYS A 231 -1.74 7.61 -12.76
N ASP A 232 -0.85 8.04 -13.66
CA ASP A 232 -1.14 8.72 -14.94
C ASP A 232 -0.70 7.82 -16.10
N LEU A 233 -1.55 6.86 -16.44
CA LEU A 233 -1.37 5.89 -17.53
C LEU A 233 -2.58 5.90 -18.47
N ASP A 234 -2.36 5.62 -19.76
CA ASP A 234 -3.43 5.46 -20.76
C ASP A 234 -4.47 4.39 -20.35
N VAL A 235 -4.00 3.37 -19.65
CA VAL A 235 -4.81 2.29 -19.10
C VAL A 235 -4.84 2.46 -17.57
N PRO A 236 -5.94 2.96 -16.99
CA PRO A 236 -6.05 3.20 -15.54
C PRO A 236 -5.83 1.94 -14.72
N PRO A 237 -5.35 2.03 -13.46
CA PRO A 237 -5.23 0.87 -12.58
C PRO A 237 -6.61 0.36 -12.13
N LYS A 238 -6.66 -0.88 -11.60
CA LYS A 238 -7.92 -1.63 -11.33
C LYS A 238 -8.06 -1.88 -9.84
N THR A 239 -9.30 -1.94 -9.36
CA THR A 239 -9.60 -2.26 -7.96
C THR A 239 -9.06 -3.65 -7.59
N SER A 240 -8.31 -3.79 -6.51
CA SER A 240 -7.84 -5.10 -6.04
C SER A 240 -8.98 -5.93 -5.45
N SER A 241 -9.12 -7.18 -5.91
CA SER A 241 -9.94 -8.20 -5.23
C SER A 241 -9.12 -9.01 -4.23
N TYR A 242 -7.81 -9.10 -4.42
CA TYR A 242 -6.91 -9.86 -3.57
C TYR A 242 -6.81 -9.26 -2.17
N LEU A 243 -6.81 -7.93 -2.06
CA LEU A 243 -6.65 -7.20 -0.81
C LEU A 243 -7.87 -6.29 -0.56
N PRO A 244 -9.03 -6.85 -0.20
CA PRO A 244 -10.27 -6.07 -0.05
C PRO A 244 -10.19 -4.99 1.04
N SER A 245 -9.34 -5.19 2.04
CA SER A 245 -9.08 -4.23 3.13
C SER A 245 -7.78 -3.44 2.95
N GLY A 246 -7.05 -3.67 1.84
CA GLY A 246 -5.75 -3.07 1.60
C GLY A 246 -5.88 -1.57 1.31
N MET A 247 -5.11 -0.76 2.03
CA MET A 247 -5.16 0.70 1.93
C MET A 247 -3.79 1.32 1.64
N VAL A 248 -3.74 2.30 0.75
CA VAL A 248 -2.58 3.15 0.50
C VAL A 248 -3.00 4.58 0.79
N ASN A 249 -2.34 5.22 1.76
CA ASN A 249 -2.65 6.61 2.16
C ASN A 249 -4.16 6.87 2.39
N GLY A 250 -4.82 5.96 3.12
CA GLY A 250 -6.24 6.03 3.45
C GLY A 250 -7.21 5.72 2.31
N LYS A 251 -6.74 5.26 1.15
CA LYS A 251 -7.56 4.87 0.00
C LYS A 251 -7.38 3.39 -0.33
N PRO A 252 -8.39 2.71 -0.90
CA PRO A 252 -8.23 1.33 -1.34
C PRO A 252 -7.05 1.16 -2.29
N VAL A 253 -6.29 0.08 -2.14
CA VAL A 253 -5.17 -0.26 -3.04
C VAL A 253 -5.68 -0.76 -4.40
N TYR A 254 -4.98 -0.35 -5.47
CA TYR A 254 -5.28 -0.78 -6.83
C TYR A 254 -4.12 -1.63 -7.37
N PHE A 255 -4.32 -2.33 -8.47
CA PHE A 255 -3.25 -3.04 -9.19
C PHE A 255 -3.16 -2.60 -10.65
N SER A 256 -1.99 -2.80 -11.27
CA SER A 256 -1.77 -2.42 -12.66
C SER A 256 -0.82 -3.38 -13.38
N TYR A 257 -1.31 -3.98 -14.47
CA TYR A 257 -0.47 -4.63 -15.49
C TYR A 257 0.24 -3.58 -16.38
N ALA A 258 -0.45 -2.46 -16.67
CA ALA A 258 0.03 -1.44 -17.60
C ALA A 258 1.27 -0.68 -17.10
N THR A 259 1.43 -0.55 -15.78
CA THR A 259 2.65 0.02 -15.20
C THR A 259 3.86 -0.89 -15.38
N CYS A 260 3.64 -2.21 -15.41
CA CYS A 260 4.66 -3.23 -15.64
C CYS A 260 4.86 -3.55 -17.13
N GLY A 261 4.18 -2.83 -18.03
CA GLY A 261 4.33 -3.00 -19.47
C GLY A 261 3.61 -4.22 -20.06
N THR A 262 2.74 -4.89 -19.29
CA THR A 262 1.93 -6.01 -19.76
C THR A 262 0.49 -5.58 -20.03
N SER A 263 -0.21 -6.34 -20.88
CA SER A 263 -1.63 -6.11 -21.17
C SER A 263 -2.51 -6.81 -20.13
N ASP A 264 -3.61 -6.17 -19.73
CA ASP A 264 -4.55 -6.73 -18.77
C ASP A 264 -5.54 -7.67 -19.46
N SER A 265 -5.29 -8.99 -19.42
CA SER A 265 -6.23 -10.01 -19.90
C SER A 265 -7.06 -10.67 -18.80
N PHE A 266 -6.75 -10.39 -17.53
CA PHE A 266 -7.48 -10.89 -16.36
C PHE A 266 -8.75 -10.08 -16.09
N SER A 267 -8.65 -8.75 -15.99
CA SER A 267 -9.78 -7.90 -15.59
C SER A 267 -10.90 -7.88 -16.63
N ALA A 268 -10.57 -8.13 -17.90
CA ALA A 268 -11.53 -8.14 -18.99
C ALA A 268 -12.42 -9.39 -18.99
N THR A 269 -12.05 -10.45 -18.27
CA THR A 269 -12.80 -11.72 -18.19
C THR A 269 -13.43 -11.94 -16.82
N ASN A 270 -13.19 -11.04 -15.86
CA ASN A 270 -13.73 -11.12 -14.51
C ASN A 270 -15.00 -10.27 -14.36
N GLU A 271 -16.15 -10.91 -14.15
CA GLU A 271 -17.46 -10.25 -14.03
C GLU A 271 -17.58 -9.31 -12.81
N GLU A 272 -16.74 -9.46 -11.80
CA GLU A 272 -16.69 -8.55 -10.63
C GLU A 272 -15.80 -7.33 -10.87
N SER A 273 -15.11 -7.25 -12.01
CA SER A 273 -14.26 -6.11 -12.36
C SER A 273 -15.07 -4.94 -12.91
N CYS A 274 -14.68 -3.71 -12.56
CA CYS A 274 -15.35 -2.53 -13.10
C CYS A 274 -15.26 -2.47 -14.63
N VAL A 275 -14.09 -2.78 -15.20
CA VAL A 275 -13.87 -2.69 -16.66
C VAL A 275 -14.62 -3.75 -17.46
N PHE A 276 -15.12 -4.80 -16.81
CA PHE A 276 -16.04 -5.76 -17.42
C PHE A 276 -17.41 -5.14 -17.70
N GLN A 277 -17.86 -4.20 -16.86
CA GLN A 277 -19.17 -3.57 -16.98
C GLN A 277 -19.22 -2.60 -18.17
N LYS A 278 -20.05 -2.90 -19.16
CA LYS A 278 -20.17 -2.11 -20.41
C LYS A 278 -21.29 -1.07 -20.39
N SER A 279 -22.04 -0.96 -19.29
CA SER A 279 -23.11 0.03 -19.14
C SER A 279 -23.04 0.72 -17.79
N GLN A 280 -23.52 1.97 -17.73
CA GLN A 280 -23.65 2.74 -16.49
C GLN A 280 -24.51 2.00 -15.45
N ASP A 281 -25.61 1.39 -15.88
CA ASP A 281 -26.53 0.66 -14.99
C ASP A 281 -25.87 -0.54 -14.31
N ASN A 282 -25.01 -1.28 -15.02
CA ASN A 282 -24.30 -2.40 -14.42
C ASN A 282 -23.13 -1.91 -13.55
N CYS A 283 -22.44 -0.85 -13.99
CA CYS A 283 -21.35 -0.24 -13.24
C CYS A 283 -21.79 0.22 -11.85
N THR A 284 -22.94 0.90 -11.76
CA THR A 284 -23.46 1.49 -10.52
C THR A 284 -24.00 0.47 -9.51
N LYS A 285 -24.16 -0.81 -9.91
CA LYS A 285 -24.51 -1.91 -8.99
C LYS A 285 -23.31 -2.41 -8.18
N LEU A 286 -22.08 -2.13 -8.61
CA LEU A 286 -20.87 -2.52 -7.90
C LEU A 286 -20.39 -1.36 -7.02
N GLU A 287 -20.37 -1.54 -5.71
CA GLU A 287 -20.06 -0.46 -4.75
C GLU A 287 -18.66 0.16 -4.95
N LYS A 288 -17.70 -0.66 -5.40
CA LYS A 288 -16.32 -0.27 -5.70
C LYS A 288 -16.13 0.43 -7.05
N CYS A 289 -17.17 0.53 -7.87
CA CYS A 289 -17.10 1.07 -9.22
C CYS A 289 -17.88 2.39 -9.38
N ALA A 290 -17.51 3.18 -10.38
CA ALA A 290 -18.24 4.35 -10.81
C ALA A 290 -18.11 4.57 -12.33
N TRP A 291 -19.16 5.13 -12.93
CA TRP A 291 -19.16 5.51 -14.34
C TRP A 291 -18.51 6.89 -14.50
N ASP A 292 -17.51 7.01 -15.37
CA ASP A 292 -16.80 8.28 -15.62
C ASP A 292 -17.45 9.13 -16.73
N GLY A 293 -18.57 8.65 -17.30
CA GLY A 293 -19.23 9.22 -18.48
C GLY A 293 -18.97 8.44 -19.78
N LYS A 294 -17.93 7.60 -19.81
CA LYS A 294 -17.51 6.82 -20.98
C LYS A 294 -17.32 5.32 -20.66
N ALA A 295 -16.78 5.00 -19.50
CA ALA A 295 -16.43 3.65 -19.07
C ALA A 295 -16.66 3.46 -17.56
N CYS A 296 -16.72 2.21 -17.15
CA CYS A 296 -16.79 1.85 -15.73
C CYS A 296 -15.39 1.65 -15.15
N LEU A 297 -15.04 2.48 -14.16
CA LEU A 297 -13.74 2.49 -13.49
C LEU A 297 -13.92 2.30 -11.99
N GLY A 298 -12.81 2.15 -11.26
CA GLY A 298 -12.84 2.17 -9.80
C GLY A 298 -13.36 3.52 -9.28
N LYS A 299 -14.19 3.46 -8.25
CA LYS A 299 -14.89 4.63 -7.69
C LYS A 299 -13.92 5.71 -7.22
N ASP A 300 -12.77 5.35 -6.66
CA ASP A 300 -11.76 6.30 -6.16
C ASP A 300 -11.10 7.06 -7.30
N ILE A 301 -10.85 6.41 -8.44
CA ILE A 301 -10.31 7.08 -9.63
C ILE A 301 -11.29 8.17 -10.10
N VAL A 302 -12.58 7.83 -10.19
CA VAL A 302 -13.62 8.74 -10.72
C VAL A 302 -13.99 9.86 -9.75
N LYS A 303 -14.04 9.58 -8.44
CA LYS A 303 -14.61 10.49 -7.44
C LYS A 303 -13.56 11.17 -6.57
N THR A 304 -12.46 10.49 -6.27
CA THR A 304 -11.49 10.91 -5.25
C THR A 304 -10.24 11.51 -5.89
N CYS A 305 -9.62 10.80 -6.83
CA CYS A 305 -8.37 11.21 -7.44
C CYS A 305 -8.54 12.45 -8.34
N SER A 306 -9.68 12.60 -9.01
CA SER A 306 -10.01 13.79 -9.81
C SER A 306 -10.13 15.08 -8.98
N ALA A 307 -10.34 14.98 -7.66
CA ALA A 307 -10.40 16.13 -6.77
C ALA A 307 -9.02 16.64 -6.32
N HIS A 308 -7.94 15.85 -6.53
CA HIS A 308 -6.55 16.23 -6.19
C HIS A 308 -5.76 16.77 -7.38
N SER A 309 -6.30 16.71 -8.60
CA SER A 309 -5.71 17.31 -9.82
C SER A 309 -5.90 18.84 -9.91
N GLY A 310 -6.08 19.49 -8.76
CA GLY A 310 -6.32 20.93 -8.63
C GLY A 310 -5.10 21.80 -8.90
N ALA A 311 -4.53 21.72 -10.11
CA ALA A 311 -3.72 22.77 -10.74
C ALA A 311 -3.48 22.43 -12.23
N GLY A 312 -4.48 22.68 -13.09
CA GLY A 312 -4.34 22.36 -14.52
C GLY A 312 -5.46 22.84 -15.45
N ALA A 313 -5.98 24.05 -15.25
CA ALA A 313 -6.64 24.89 -16.26
C ALA A 313 -7.74 24.27 -17.17
N MET A 314 -8.99 24.22 -16.69
CA MET A 314 -10.11 24.58 -17.56
C MET A 314 -10.19 26.11 -17.64
N LYS A 315 -9.56 26.70 -18.66
CA LYS A 315 -10.00 28.01 -19.12
C LYS A 315 -11.40 27.83 -19.71
N ALA A 316 -12.42 28.20 -18.94
CA ALA A 316 -13.72 28.46 -19.48
C ALA A 316 -13.59 29.62 -20.48
N THR A 317 -13.60 29.32 -21.77
CA THR A 317 -13.69 30.32 -22.82
C THR A 317 -15.10 30.90 -22.76
N LEU A 318 -15.25 32.02 -22.05
CA LEU A 318 -16.46 32.82 -22.10
C LEU A 318 -16.52 33.43 -23.51
N ALA A 319 -17.28 32.79 -24.41
CA ALA A 319 -17.59 33.34 -25.71
C ALA A 319 -18.46 34.59 -25.48
N VAL A 320 -17.84 35.77 -25.62
CA VAL A 320 -18.57 37.04 -25.71
C VAL A 320 -19.34 37.02 -27.02
N ALA A 321 -20.64 36.80 -26.93
CA ALA A 321 -21.56 37.07 -28.02
C ALA A 321 -21.61 38.60 -28.23
N MET A 322 -20.83 39.11 -29.19
CA MET A 322 -21.07 40.45 -29.73
C MET A 322 -22.32 40.39 -30.61
N THR A 323 -23.42 40.89 -30.06
CA THR A 323 -24.61 41.26 -30.82
C THR A 323 -24.26 42.40 -31.78
N PHE A 324 -24.39 42.12 -33.08
CA PHE A 324 -24.49 43.14 -34.12
C PHE A 324 -25.74 44.00 -33.88
N ALA A 325 -25.55 45.29 -33.62
CA ALA A 325 -26.59 46.29 -33.81
C ALA A 325 -26.17 47.19 -34.98
N ALA A 326 -26.82 46.97 -36.12
CA ALA A 326 -26.76 47.87 -37.26
C ALA A 326 -27.47 49.17 -36.90
N ALA A 327 -26.79 50.31 -37.04
CA ALA A 327 -27.42 51.62 -37.08
C ALA A 327 -27.31 52.15 -38.51
N VAL A 328 -28.43 52.10 -39.22
CA VAL A 328 -28.66 52.77 -40.50
C VAL A 328 -29.72 53.84 -40.28
N MET A 329 -29.38 55.06 -40.69
CA MET A 329 -30.22 56.24 -40.96
C MET A 329 -30.88 57.01 -39.79
N ALA A 330 -30.51 58.29 -39.63
CA ALA A 330 -31.36 59.41 -40.10
C ALA A 330 -30.70 60.80 -39.91
N PHE A 331 -30.89 61.65 -40.93
CA PHE A 331 -30.61 63.09 -41.11
C PHE A 331 -29.18 63.54 -41.41
#